data_AF-A0A7R9KS48-F1
#
_entry.id   AF-A0A7R9KS48-F1
#
_cell.length_a   1.000
_cell.length_b   1.000
_cell.length_c   1.000
_cell.angle_alpha   90.00
_cell.angle_beta   90.00
_cell.angle_gamma   90.00
#
_symmetry.space_group_name_H-M   'P 1'
#
loop_
_entity.id
_entity.type
_entity.pdbx_description
1 polymer ?
#
loop_
_entity_poly.entity_id
_entity_poly.type
_entity_poly.pdbx_seq_one_letter_code
_entity_poly.pdbx_strand_id
1 'polypeptide(L)'
;MRSGSDVNVYLFYRYDSFGSLTDPITQTTYYSNETSIISRSFISRSLIIKWQQCCADAMHCCEESLQYGVQRPGVCPRTWDGWSCWPDDVQPSHIMRQPCPKHIYWHQIVPPCRGYTTKECTSDGLWFNITDKEWSNYSMCARDDIYVGRIRYSIVTNVISMCTLIPALLIFSHYNALLGLLALPKRHRHGGRPLSHCCTI
;
A
#
# COMPACT_ATOMS: atom_id res chain seq x y z
N MET A 1 4.90 -18.42 39.72
CA MET A 1 3.87 -17.95 38.77
C MET A 1 4.30 -16.55 38.30
N ARG A 2 4.70 -16.24 37.06
CA ARG A 2 5.17 -16.99 35.88
C ARG A 2 6.70 -16.86 35.80
N SER A 3 7.34 -17.95 35.42
CA SER A 3 8.79 -18.14 35.32
C SER A 3 9.25 -17.91 33.88
N GLY A 4 10.47 -17.42 33.70
CA GLY A 4 11.29 -17.72 32.53
C GLY A 4 11.47 -16.61 31.50
N SER A 5 12.59 -15.89 31.62
CA SER A 5 13.47 -15.45 30.53
C SER A 5 12.82 -14.78 29.30
N ASP A 6 12.68 -13.45 29.36
CA ASP A 6 12.58 -12.57 28.19
C ASP A 6 13.90 -12.61 27.39
N VAL A 7 14.09 -13.66 26.60
CA VAL A 7 14.98 -13.59 25.45
C VAL A 7 14.15 -12.90 24.36
N ASN A 8 14.61 -11.73 23.90
CA ASN A 8 14.14 -11.11 22.66
C ASN A 8 14.49 -12.05 21.48
N VAL A 9 13.70 -13.11 21.31
CA VAL A 9 13.81 -14.04 20.20
C VAL A 9 13.02 -13.41 19.06
N TYR A 10 13.71 -12.65 18.22
CA TYR A 10 13.24 -12.45 16.87
C TYR A 10 13.15 -13.84 16.22
N LEU A 11 11.93 -14.36 16.05
CA LEU A 11 11.68 -15.63 15.39
C LEU A 11 12.06 -15.50 13.91
N PHE A 12 13.25 -15.97 13.55
CA PHE A 12 13.73 -15.99 12.18
C PHE A 12 13.65 -17.42 11.63
N TYR A 13 12.67 -17.67 10.77
CA TYR A 13 12.57 -18.93 10.04
C TYR A 13 13.57 -18.99 8.88
N ARG A 14 14.00 -20.20 8.50
CA ARG A 14 14.83 -20.46 7.31
C ARG A 14 14.04 -21.26 6.29
N TYR A 15 14.21 -20.96 5.01
CA TYR A 15 13.67 -21.83 3.96
C TYR A 15 14.47 -23.14 3.89
N ASP A 16 13.76 -24.25 3.80
CA ASP A 16 14.33 -25.55 3.44
C ASP A 16 14.38 -25.76 1.92
N SER A 17 14.92 -26.91 1.49
CA SER A 17 15.01 -27.29 0.08
C SER A 17 13.65 -27.56 -0.58
N PHE A 18 12.59 -27.73 0.20
CA PHE A 18 11.23 -28.01 -0.26
C PHE A 18 10.34 -26.75 -0.25
N GLY A 19 10.88 -25.59 0.13
CA GLY A 19 10.16 -24.31 0.18
C GLY A 19 9.36 -24.09 1.47
N SER A 20 9.52 -24.92 2.49
CA SER A 20 8.90 -24.76 3.81
C SER A 20 9.76 -23.88 4.73
N LEU A 21 9.14 -23.32 5.78
CA LEU A 21 9.77 -22.44 6.75
C LEU A 21 10.16 -23.23 8.00
N THR A 22 11.45 -23.35 8.30
CA THR A 22 11.97 -24.10 9.44
C THR A 22 12.42 -23.16 10.55
N ASP A 23 11.97 -23.43 11.78
CA ASP A 23 12.48 -22.76 12.98
C ASP A 23 13.88 -23.29 13.31
N PRO A 24 14.92 -22.43 13.38
CA PRO A 24 16.28 -22.88 13.63
C PRO A 24 16.51 -23.38 15.06
N ILE A 25 15.65 -23.05 16.01
CA ILE A 25 15.76 -23.42 17.42
C ILE A 25 15.05 -24.75 17.67
N THR A 26 13.80 -24.87 17.22
CA THR A 26 12.97 -26.06 17.48
C THR A 26 13.06 -27.10 16.37
N GLN A 27 13.64 -26.76 15.20
CA GLN A 27 13.67 -27.58 13.98
C GLN A 27 12.28 -27.98 13.46
N THR A 28 11.22 -27.30 13.90
CA THR A 28 9.86 -27.50 13.41
C THR A 28 9.68 -26.79 12.07
N THR A 29 9.06 -27.47 11.11
CA THR A 29 8.72 -26.92 9.79
C THR A 29 7.29 -26.39 9.77
N TYR A 30 7.09 -25.29 9.05
CA TYR A 30 5.80 -24.62 8.87
C TYR A 30 5.56 -24.32 7.39
N TYR A 31 4.30 -24.38 6.98
CA TYR A 31 3.88 -24.02 5.63
C TYR A 31 3.44 -22.56 5.55
N SER A 32 3.54 -21.96 4.37
CA SER A 32 3.16 -20.56 4.14
C SER A 32 1.69 -20.25 4.45
N ASN A 33 0.81 -21.26 4.42
CA ASN A 33 -0.60 -21.15 4.79
C ASN A 33 -0.84 -21.12 6.33
N GLU A 34 0.12 -21.55 7.15
CA GLU A 34 0.05 -21.53 8.63
C GLU A 34 0.32 -20.14 9.20
N THR A 35 -0.43 -19.16 8.69
CA THR A 35 -0.27 -17.73 9.00
C THR A 35 -0.42 -17.41 10.49
N SER A 36 -1.17 -18.18 11.27
CA SER A 36 -1.31 -17.97 12.72
C SER A 36 0.02 -18.14 13.47
N ILE A 37 0.90 -19.01 12.99
CA ILE A 37 2.20 -19.28 13.61
C ILE A 37 3.20 -18.24 13.12
N ILE A 38 3.31 -18.10 11.80
CA ILE A 38 4.30 -17.23 11.15
C ILE A 38 4.01 -15.75 11.42
N SER A 39 2.75 -15.36 11.64
CA SER A 39 2.38 -13.96 11.94
C SER A 39 3.20 -13.32 13.09
N ARG A 40 3.67 -14.12 14.05
CA ARG A 40 4.45 -13.66 15.20
C ARG A 40 5.85 -13.19 14.86
N SER A 41 6.41 -13.59 13.71
CA SER A 41 7.72 -13.12 13.25
C SER A 41 7.67 -11.73 12.61
N PHE A 42 6.47 -11.23 12.28
CA PHE A 42 6.31 -9.93 11.65
C PHE A 42 6.20 -8.80 12.68
N ILE A 43 6.96 -7.72 12.45
CA ILE A 43 7.00 -6.52 13.32
C ILE A 43 5.64 -5.80 13.37
N SER A 44 4.85 -5.88 12.30
CA SER A 44 3.57 -5.16 12.21
C SER A 44 2.52 -5.89 11.40
N ARG A 45 1.25 -5.59 11.69
CA ARG A 45 0.10 -6.14 10.96
C ARG A 45 0.10 -5.82 9.47
N SER A 46 0.64 -4.67 9.07
CA SER A 46 0.71 -4.27 7.66
C SER A 46 1.66 -5.18 6.86
N LEU A 47 2.74 -5.67 7.47
CA LEU A 47 3.65 -6.62 6.85
C LEU A 47 2.97 -7.99 6.65
N ILE A 48 2.19 -8.45 7.64
CA ILE A 48 1.42 -9.70 7.53
C ILE A 48 0.44 -9.63 6.35
N ILE A 49 -0.27 -8.51 6.20
CA ILE A 49 -1.22 -8.32 5.09
C ILE A 49 -0.51 -8.34 3.74
N LYS A 50 0.66 -7.67 3.62
CA LYS A 50 1.45 -7.67 2.39
C LYS A 50 1.99 -9.07 2.07
N TRP A 51 2.43 -9.81 3.09
CA TRP A 51 2.83 -11.21 2.94
C TRP A 51 1.67 -12.07 2.41
N GLN A 52 0.50 -11.98 3.02
CA GLN A 52 -0.69 -12.71 2.56
C GLN A 52 -1.08 -12.37 1.13
N GLN A 53 -0.97 -11.10 0.74
CA GLN A 53 -1.18 -10.66 -0.64
C GLN A 53 -0.17 -11.30 -1.60
N CYS A 54 1.12 -11.33 -1.24
CA CYS A 54 2.14 -12.01 -2.04
C CYS A 54 1.81 -13.49 -2.24
N CYS A 55 1.45 -14.20 -1.16
CA CYS A 55 1.07 -15.61 -1.25
C CYS A 55 -0.18 -15.82 -2.11
N ALA A 56 -1.19 -14.95 -1.97
CA ALA A 56 -2.41 -15.02 -2.78
C ALA A 56 -2.11 -14.79 -4.27
N ASP A 57 -1.30 -13.77 -4.59
CA ASP A 57 -0.91 -13.46 -5.97
C ASP A 57 -0.09 -14.61 -6.59
N ALA A 58 0.80 -15.24 -5.81
CA ALA A 58 1.58 -16.40 -6.25
C ALA A 58 0.71 -17.63 -6.52
N MET A 59 -0.24 -17.93 -5.63
CA MET A 59 -1.19 -19.03 -5.83
C MET A 59 -2.04 -18.80 -7.08
N HIS A 60 -2.52 -17.57 -7.28
CA HIS A 60 -3.30 -17.23 -8.46
C HIS A 60 -2.48 -17.42 -9.74
N CYS A 61 -1.22 -16.97 -9.76
CA CYS A 61 -0.31 -17.21 -10.88
C CYS A 61 -0.10 -18.70 -11.17
N CYS A 62 0.02 -19.51 -10.11
CA CYS A 62 0.16 -20.96 -10.22
C CYS A 62 -1.09 -21.58 -10.86
N GLU A 63 -2.28 -21.24 -10.38
CA GLU A 63 -3.55 -21.71 -10.94
C GLU A 63 -3.68 -21.36 -12.43
N GLU A 64 -3.36 -20.12 -12.80
CA GLU A 64 -3.38 -19.72 -14.20
C GLU A 64 -2.35 -20.48 -15.04
N SER A 65 -1.15 -20.68 -14.51
CA SER A 65 -0.10 -21.46 -15.20
C SER A 65 -0.51 -22.91 -15.44
N LEU A 66 -1.24 -23.51 -14.50
CA LEU A 66 -1.80 -24.86 -14.64
C LEU A 66 -2.95 -24.90 -15.67
N GLN A 67 -3.75 -23.84 -15.75
CA GLN A 67 -4.90 -23.78 -16.66
C GLN A 67 -4.49 -23.61 -18.14
N TYR A 68 -3.51 -22.75 -18.42
CA TYR A 68 -3.14 -22.41 -19.81
C TYR A 68 -2.17 -23.40 -20.47
N GLY A 69 -1.60 -24.35 -19.72
CA GLY A 69 -0.75 -25.41 -20.28
C GLY A 69 0.60 -24.92 -20.82
N VAL A 70 1.44 -25.87 -21.25
CA VAL A 70 2.87 -25.69 -21.60
C VAL A 70 3.11 -24.55 -22.60
N GLN A 71 4.28 -23.89 -22.45
CA GLN A 71 4.90 -22.92 -23.36
C GLN A 71 4.35 -22.95 -24.79
N ARG A 72 3.75 -21.83 -25.21
CA ARG A 72 3.42 -21.64 -26.62
C ARG A 72 4.73 -21.38 -27.37
N PRO A 73 4.98 -22.07 -28.50
CA PRO A 73 6.17 -21.84 -29.28
C PRO A 73 6.19 -20.39 -29.80
N GLY A 74 7.34 -19.73 -29.66
CA GLY A 74 7.56 -18.37 -30.17
C GLY A 74 7.08 -17.24 -29.26
N VAL A 75 6.80 -17.49 -27.98
CA VAL A 75 6.53 -16.46 -26.95
C VAL A 75 7.22 -16.86 -25.64
N CYS A 76 7.48 -15.87 -24.77
CA CYS A 76 8.06 -16.16 -23.48
C CYS A 76 7.10 -16.93 -22.56
N PRO A 77 7.60 -17.90 -21.76
CA PRO A 77 6.77 -18.69 -20.84
C PRO A 77 6.07 -17.83 -19.79
N ARG A 78 4.89 -18.28 -19.33
CA ARG A 78 4.36 -17.78 -18.06
C ARG A 78 5.30 -18.13 -16.91
N THR A 79 5.57 -17.18 -16.03
CA THR A 79 6.48 -17.38 -14.89
C THR A 79 6.09 -16.52 -13.69
N TRP A 80 6.44 -17.00 -12.49
CA TRP A 80 6.36 -16.24 -11.25
C TRP A 80 7.77 -15.90 -10.78
N ASP A 81 8.10 -14.62 -10.74
CA ASP A 81 9.46 -14.16 -10.41
C ASP A 81 9.69 -13.89 -8.91
N GLY A 82 8.72 -14.26 -8.06
CA GLY A 82 8.74 -13.97 -6.63
C GLY A 82 7.95 -12.73 -6.22
N TRP A 83 7.54 -11.88 -7.17
CA TRP A 83 6.78 -10.65 -6.91
C TRP A 83 5.59 -10.47 -7.84
N SER A 84 5.75 -10.79 -9.14
CA SER A 84 4.72 -10.61 -10.15
C SER A 84 4.57 -11.86 -11.02
N CYS A 85 3.34 -12.10 -11.46
CA CYS A 85 3.05 -13.09 -12.48
C CYS A 85 3.29 -12.48 -13.85
N TRP A 86 4.06 -13.14 -14.71
CA TRP A 86 4.33 -12.71 -16.07
C TRP A 86 3.60 -13.64 -17.04
N PRO A 87 2.73 -13.14 -17.92
CA PRO A 87 1.91 -13.97 -18.81
C PRO A 87 2.70 -14.58 -19.98
N ASP A 88 2.09 -15.57 -20.64
CA ASP A 88 2.61 -16.34 -21.78
C ASP A 88 2.28 -15.73 -23.16
N ASP A 89 2.03 -14.42 -23.24
CA ASP A 89 1.63 -13.73 -24.48
C ASP A 89 2.67 -12.73 -24.99
N VAL A 90 3.86 -12.70 -24.38
CA VAL A 90 4.90 -11.73 -24.73
C VAL A 90 5.69 -12.22 -25.94
N GLN A 91 5.64 -11.42 -27.01
CA GLN A 91 6.38 -11.67 -28.24
C GLN A 91 7.90 -11.56 -28.01
N PRO A 92 8.73 -12.31 -28.77
CA PRO A 92 10.18 -12.20 -28.73
C PRO A 92 10.65 -10.78 -29.02
N SER A 93 11.78 -10.39 -28.40
CA SER A 93 12.35 -9.05 -28.52
C SER A 93 11.43 -7.91 -28.03
N HIS A 94 10.52 -8.20 -27.10
CA HIS A 94 9.61 -7.22 -26.51
C HIS A 94 9.84 -7.07 -25.00
N ILE A 95 9.63 -5.84 -24.51
CA ILE A 95 9.68 -5.54 -23.07
C ILE A 95 8.24 -5.45 -22.55
N MET A 96 7.88 -6.40 -21.70
CA MET A 96 6.60 -6.39 -20.99
C MET A 96 6.66 -5.45 -19.81
N ARG A 97 5.57 -4.71 -19.57
CA ARG A 97 5.46 -3.74 -18.47
C ARG A 97 4.16 -3.93 -17.72
N GLN A 98 4.23 -4.02 -16.40
CA GLN A 98 3.05 -4.10 -15.54
C GLN A 98 3.19 -3.21 -14.29
N PRO A 99 2.07 -2.77 -13.67
CA PRO A 99 2.13 -1.99 -12.44
C PRO A 99 2.81 -2.77 -11.32
N CYS A 100 3.62 -2.09 -10.48
CA CYS A 100 4.25 -2.75 -9.33
C CYS A 100 3.19 -3.41 -8.43
N PRO A 101 3.41 -4.65 -7.95
CA PRO A 101 2.48 -5.31 -7.05
C PRO A 101 2.33 -4.53 -5.73
N LYS A 102 1.16 -4.60 -5.10
CA LYS A 102 0.89 -3.80 -3.88
C LYS A 102 1.73 -4.27 -2.69
N HIS A 103 2.02 -5.56 -2.63
CA HIS A 103 2.75 -6.18 -1.54
C HIS A 103 4.25 -5.82 -1.52
N ILE A 104 4.83 -5.33 -2.62
CA ILE A 104 6.24 -4.89 -2.70
C ILE A 104 6.54 -3.66 -1.84
N TYR A 105 5.53 -2.90 -1.43
CA TYR A 105 5.72 -1.68 -0.64
C TYR A 105 5.85 -1.99 0.86
N TRP A 106 6.59 -3.02 1.27
CA TRP A 106 6.70 -3.56 2.64
C TRP A 106 6.76 -2.50 3.76
N HIS A 107 7.62 -1.49 3.66
CA HIS A 107 7.76 -0.41 4.66
C HIS A 107 6.91 0.83 4.41
N GLN A 108 6.29 0.96 3.24
CA GLN A 108 5.58 2.17 2.84
C GLN A 108 4.07 1.94 2.76
N ILE A 109 3.31 3.04 2.82
CA ILE A 109 1.92 3.03 2.38
C ILE A 109 1.94 2.92 0.85
N VAL A 110 1.12 2.02 0.29
CA VAL A 110 1.00 1.85 -1.16
C VAL A 110 0.70 3.21 -1.79
N PRO A 111 1.55 3.72 -2.69
CA PRO A 111 1.34 5.03 -3.27
C PRO A 111 0.10 5.01 -4.20
N PRO A 112 -0.63 6.13 -4.30
CA PRO A 112 -1.77 6.24 -5.21
C PRO A 112 -1.34 6.04 -6.67
N CYS A 113 -0.17 6.58 -7.04
CA CYS A 113 0.49 6.31 -8.31
C CYS A 113 1.56 5.25 -8.09
N ARG A 114 1.31 4.02 -8.54
CA ARG A 114 2.28 2.93 -8.50
C ARG A 114 3.30 3.09 -9.62
N GLY A 115 4.52 2.64 -9.36
CA GLY A 115 5.53 2.47 -10.39
C GLY A 115 5.17 1.32 -11.32
N TYR A 116 6.08 0.99 -12.22
CA TYR A 116 5.94 -0.16 -13.10
C TYR A 116 7.18 -1.02 -13.02
N THR A 117 6.99 -2.33 -13.09
CA THR A 117 8.06 -3.29 -13.31
C THR A 117 8.10 -3.68 -14.78
N THR A 118 9.29 -4.03 -15.28
CA THR A 118 9.49 -4.49 -16.65
C THR A 118 10.27 -5.79 -16.70
N LYS A 119 9.92 -6.66 -17.64
CA LYS A 119 10.65 -7.90 -17.93
C LYS A 119 10.81 -8.02 -19.44
N GLU A 120 12.00 -8.41 -19.87
CA GLU A 120 12.35 -8.48 -21.29
C GLU A 120 12.28 -9.92 -21.79
N CYS A 121 11.60 -10.12 -22.92
CA CYS A 121 11.59 -11.36 -23.67
C CYS A 121 12.65 -11.28 -24.77
N THR A 122 13.62 -12.20 -24.77
CA THR A 122 14.70 -12.24 -25.75
C THR A 122 14.20 -12.68 -27.12
N SER A 123 15.05 -12.58 -28.15
CA SER A 123 14.74 -13.08 -29.50
C SER A 123 14.46 -14.58 -29.56
N ASP A 124 14.98 -15.33 -28.59
CA ASP A 124 14.85 -16.78 -28.52
C ASP A 124 13.54 -17.24 -27.87
N GLY A 125 12.67 -16.29 -27.47
CA GLY A 125 11.44 -16.58 -26.75
C GLY A 125 11.68 -17.01 -25.30
N LEU A 126 12.79 -16.54 -24.71
CA LEU A 126 13.15 -16.81 -23.32
C LEU A 126 13.20 -15.51 -22.53
N TRP A 127 12.95 -15.58 -21.22
CA TRP A 127 13.12 -14.41 -20.37
C TRP A 127 14.59 -14.00 -20.29
N PHE A 128 14.81 -12.68 -20.23
CA PHE A 128 16.14 -12.13 -20.03
C PHE A 128 16.73 -12.60 -18.70
N ASN A 129 17.96 -13.08 -18.75
CA ASN A 129 18.66 -13.67 -17.62
C ASN A 129 19.93 -12.88 -17.28
N ILE A 130 20.17 -12.69 -15.98
CA ILE A 130 21.43 -12.22 -15.44
C ILE A 130 21.99 -13.35 -14.57
N THR A 131 23.21 -13.81 -14.84
CA THR A 131 23.86 -14.87 -14.05
C THR A 131 22.99 -16.14 -13.90
N ASP A 132 22.52 -16.69 -15.03
CA ASP A 132 21.69 -17.90 -15.12
C ASP A 132 20.36 -17.86 -14.35
N LYS A 133 19.89 -16.66 -14.00
CA LYS A 133 18.60 -16.45 -13.34
C LYS A 133 17.79 -15.44 -14.12
N GLU A 134 16.51 -15.73 -14.26
CA GLU A 134 15.54 -14.77 -14.80
C GLU A 134 15.61 -13.46 -14.04
N TRP A 135 15.58 -12.37 -14.80
CA TRP A 135 15.67 -11.03 -14.24
C TRP A 135 14.45 -10.20 -14.61
N SER A 136 14.02 -9.39 -13.65
CA SER A 136 12.91 -8.45 -13.77
C SER A 136 13.35 -7.11 -13.16
N ASN A 137 13.04 -6.01 -13.82
CA ASN A 137 13.40 -4.68 -13.36
C ASN A 137 12.34 -4.12 -12.40
N TYR A 138 12.69 -3.98 -11.14
CA TYR A 138 11.85 -3.35 -10.10
C TYR A 138 12.37 -1.98 -9.64
N SER A 139 13.34 -1.37 -10.33
CA SER A 139 13.95 -0.09 -9.93
C SER A 139 12.96 1.08 -9.78
N MET A 140 11.84 1.03 -10.50
CA MET A 140 10.79 2.03 -10.44
C MET A 140 9.75 1.74 -9.34
N CYS A 141 9.86 0.60 -8.64
CA CYS A 141 9.03 0.23 -7.51
C CYS A 141 9.66 0.69 -6.18
N ALA A 142 8.82 1.04 -5.21
CA ALA A 142 9.21 1.42 -3.84
C ALA A 142 10.34 2.48 -3.72
N ARG A 143 10.38 3.45 -4.64
CA ARG A 143 11.36 4.54 -4.64
C ARG A 143 11.23 5.48 -3.43
N ASP A 144 12.23 5.43 -2.54
CA ASP A 144 12.26 6.20 -1.29
C ASP A 144 12.38 7.72 -1.53
N ASP A 145 13.12 8.16 -2.56
CA ASP A 145 13.30 9.57 -2.91
C ASP A 145 11.96 10.26 -3.21
N ILE A 146 11.09 9.61 -3.98
CA ILE A 146 9.74 10.10 -4.29
C ILE A 146 8.88 10.11 -3.04
N TYR A 147 8.97 9.07 -2.21
CA TYR A 147 8.19 8.95 -0.98
C TYR A 147 8.55 10.06 0.03
N VAL A 148 9.84 10.25 0.28
CA VAL A 148 10.37 11.30 1.16
C VAL A 148 10.03 12.68 0.63
N GLY A 149 10.18 12.90 -0.69
CA GLY A 149 9.77 14.14 -1.35
C GLY A 149 8.30 14.46 -1.10
N ARG A 150 7.40 13.50 -1.31
CA ARG A 150 5.95 13.68 -1.09
C ARG A 150 5.63 14.02 0.36
N ILE A 151 6.24 13.33 1.32
CA ILE A 151 6.07 13.61 2.75
C ILE A 151 6.54 15.04 3.07
N ARG A 152 7.71 15.43 2.57
CA ARG A 152 8.27 16.76 2.78
C ARG A 152 7.33 17.85 2.26
N TYR A 153 6.83 17.71 1.02
CA TYR A 153 5.86 18.66 0.45
C TYR A 153 4.59 18.73 1.29
N SER A 154 4.05 17.57 1.68
CA SER A 154 2.84 17.50 2.51
C SER A 154 3.04 18.18 3.87
N ILE A 155 4.20 18.04 4.51
CA ILE A 155 4.48 18.71 5.78
C ILE A 155 4.56 20.22 5.56
N VAL A 156 5.31 20.67 4.56
CA VAL A 156 5.50 22.10 4.28
C VAL A 156 4.16 22.80 3.97
N THR A 157 3.35 22.23 3.08
CA THR A 157 2.06 22.84 2.71
C THR A 157 1.07 22.88 3.86
N ASN A 158 1.00 21.82 4.67
CA ASN A 158 0.15 21.80 5.85
C ASN A 158 0.61 22.81 6.91
N VAL A 159 1.92 22.97 7.13
CA VAL A 159 2.45 24.00 8.04
C VAL A 159 2.10 25.39 7.55
N ILE A 160 2.30 25.69 6.26
CA ILE A 160 1.91 26.98 5.66
C ILE A 160 0.41 27.22 5.84
N SER A 161 -0.44 26.23 5.58
CA SER A 161 -1.89 26.33 5.78
C SER A 161 -2.25 26.64 7.23
N MET A 162 -1.59 26.00 8.21
CA MET A 162 -1.84 26.29 9.62
C MET A 162 -1.39 27.72 9.98
N CYS A 163 -0.23 28.15 9.49
CA CYS A 163 0.28 29.51 9.72
C CYS A 163 -0.61 30.60 9.11
N THR A 164 -1.35 30.31 8.04
CA THR A 164 -2.30 31.28 7.45
C THR A 164 -3.68 31.21 8.10
N LEU A 165 -4.17 30.01 8.43
CA LEU A 165 -5.50 29.82 9.03
C LEU A 165 -5.58 30.28 10.48
N ILE A 166 -4.55 30.05 11.30
CA ILE A 166 -4.57 30.41 12.72
C ILE A 166 -4.78 31.93 12.91
N PRO A 167 -3.99 32.83 12.28
CA PRO A 167 -4.23 34.27 12.39
C PRO A 167 -5.58 34.72 11.84
N ALA A 168 -6.02 34.13 10.71
CA ALA A 168 -7.32 34.46 10.13
C ALA A 168 -8.47 34.14 11.09
N LEU A 169 -8.42 32.99 11.76
CA LEU A 169 -9.42 32.59 12.76
C LEU A 169 -9.38 33.48 14.02
N LEU A 170 -8.19 33.90 14.48
CA LEU A 170 -8.05 34.83 15.61
C LEU A 170 -8.64 36.21 15.30
N ILE A 171 -8.41 36.71 14.09
CA ILE A 171 -8.98 37.98 13.63
C ILE A 171 -10.51 37.86 13.58
N PHE A 172 -11.03 36.81 12.93
CA PHE A 172 -12.47 36.59 12.79
C PHE A 172 -13.17 36.41 14.15
N SER A 173 -12.56 35.68 15.09
CA SER A 173 -13.13 35.49 16.43
C SER A 173 -13.13 36.78 17.23
N HIS A 174 -12.07 37.60 17.15
CA HIS A 174 -12.03 38.92 17.78
C HIS A 174 -13.11 39.85 17.23
N TYR A 175 -13.26 39.94 15.91
CA TYR A 175 -14.29 40.79 15.30
C TYR A 175 -15.72 40.28 15.59
N ASN A 176 -15.96 38.97 15.58
CA ASN A 176 -17.27 38.43 15.96
C ASN A 176 -17.58 38.60 17.45
N ALA A 177 -16.57 38.48 18.33
CA ALA A 177 -16.74 38.81 19.74
C ALA A 177 -17.09 40.29 19.92
N LEU A 178 -16.43 41.20 19.17
CA LEU A 178 -16.77 42.62 19.14
C LEU A 178 -18.16 42.89 18.56
N LEU A 179 -18.56 42.20 17.49
CA LEU A 179 -19.88 42.34 16.88
C LEU A 179 -21.00 41.77 17.77
N GLY A 180 -20.72 40.70 18.53
CA GLY A 180 -21.60 40.16 19.56
C GLY A 180 -21.74 41.06 20.78
N LEU A 181 -20.66 41.77 21.17
CA LEU A 181 -20.70 42.80 22.22
C LEU A 181 -21.37 44.11 21.76
N LEU A 182 -21.28 44.44 20.47
CA LEU A 182 -21.95 45.58 19.83
C LEU A 182 -23.36 45.25 19.32
N ALA A 183 -23.83 44.00 19.47
CA ALA A 183 -25.22 43.64 19.28
C ALA A 183 -26.04 44.28 20.41
N LEU A 184 -26.31 45.58 20.24
CA LEU A 184 -27.26 46.35 21.02
C LEU A 184 -28.54 45.53 21.22
N PRO A 185 -29.16 45.56 22.41
CA PRO A 185 -30.39 44.82 22.66
C PRO A 185 -31.38 45.22 21.56
N LYS A 186 -31.92 44.23 20.84
CA LYS A 186 -33.02 44.42 19.89
C LYS A 186 -34.05 45.30 20.59
N ARG A 187 -34.19 46.55 20.16
CA ARG A 187 -35.15 47.49 20.69
C ARG A 187 -36.52 46.81 20.62
N HIS A 188 -37.07 46.50 21.79
CA HIS A 188 -38.42 45.99 21.93
C HIS A 188 -39.35 47.02 21.28
N ARG A 189 -39.86 46.73 20.07
CA ARG A 189 -40.94 47.50 19.48
C ARG A 189 -42.22 47.04 20.18
N HIS A 190 -42.56 47.73 21.28
CA HIS A 190 -43.86 47.61 21.92
C HIS A 190 -44.94 48.13 20.96
N GLY A 191 -45.92 47.26 20.67
CA GLY A 191 -47.33 47.61 20.53
C GLY A 191 -47.76 48.56 19.41
N GLY A 192 -48.18 47.97 18.29
CA GLY A 192 -49.19 48.53 17.39
C GLY A 192 -50.07 47.38 16.88
N ARG A 193 -51.38 47.50 17.14
CA ARG A 193 -52.45 46.48 17.07
C ARG A 193 -52.62 45.73 15.73
N PRO A 194 -53.35 44.58 15.76
CA PRO A 194 -53.50 43.69 14.63
C PRO A 194 -54.52 44.26 13.63
N LEU A 195 -54.19 44.19 12.34
CA LEU A 195 -55.21 44.10 11.31
C LEU A 195 -55.07 42.74 10.63
N SER A 196 -56.07 41.92 10.94
CA SER A 196 -56.60 40.87 10.09
C SER A 196 -56.49 41.21 8.61
N HIS A 197 -56.05 40.27 7.77
CA HIS A 197 -56.92 39.63 6.76
C HIS A 197 -56.14 38.64 5.89
N CYS A 198 -56.69 37.42 5.87
CA CYS A 198 -56.70 36.41 4.80
C CYS A 198 -55.42 35.71 4.32
N CYS A 199 -55.35 34.42 4.68
CA CYS A 199 -54.92 33.29 3.83
C CYS A 199 -55.67 33.22 2.49
N THR A 200 -55.15 32.36 1.60
CA THR A 200 -55.61 31.87 0.27
C THR A 200 -54.97 32.59 -0.92
N ILE A 201 -54.27 31.95 -1.87
CA ILE A 201 -54.08 30.53 -2.27
C ILE A 201 -52.58 30.24 -2.44
#